data_AF-A0A382FCB2-F1
#
_entry.id   AF-A0A382FCB2-F1
#
_cell.length_a   1.000
_cell.length_b   1.000
_cell.length_c   1.000
_cell.angle_alpha   90.00
_cell.angle_beta   90.00
_cell.angle_gamma   90.00
#
_symmetry.space_group_name_H-M   'P 1'
#
loop_
_entity.id
_entity.type
_entity.pdbx_description
1 polymer ?
#
loop_
_entity_poly.entity_id
_entity_poly.type
_entity_poly.pdbx_seq_one_letter_code
_entity_poly.pdbx_strand_id
1 'polypeptide(L)'
;MKIGAITNSFGIQIDGDNLVDLVRNARDRGSKHIELRQTFLGDCETGTGDGWRPVICKLRMLVSGFPELSFNLAVALPCLS
;
A
#
# COMPACT_ATOMS: atom_id res chain seq x y z
N MET A 1 14.20 -17.53 0.15
CA MET A 1 12.95 -17.01 -0.43
C MET A 1 12.49 -15.84 0.42
N LYS A 2 12.35 -14.64 -0.15
CA LYS A 2 11.83 -13.47 0.56
C LYS A 2 10.31 -13.52 0.47
N ILE A 3 9.63 -13.87 1.57
CA ILE A 3 8.17 -13.89 1.61
C ILE A 3 7.69 -12.44 1.73
N GLY A 4 7.03 -11.95 0.68
CA GLY A 4 6.37 -10.65 0.63
C GLY A 4 4.86 -10.79 0.63
N ALA A 5 4.15 -9.77 1.09
CA ALA A 5 2.71 -9.62 0.91
C ALA A 5 2.44 -8.54 -0.14
N ILE A 6 1.54 -8.82 -1.09
CA ILE A 6 1.16 -7.88 -2.13
C ILE A 6 -0.16 -7.24 -1.71
N THR A 7 -0.21 -5.92 -1.54
CA THR A 7 -1.43 -5.26 -1.06
C THR A 7 -2.48 -5.08 -2.16
N ASN A 8 -2.13 -5.27 -3.43
CA ASN A 8 -3.14 -5.40 -4.49
C ASN A 8 -4.07 -6.61 -4.28
N SER A 9 -3.60 -7.65 -3.56
CA SER A 9 -4.37 -8.85 -3.25
C SER A 9 -5.35 -8.58 -2.11
N PHE A 10 -5.16 -7.46 -1.40
CA PHE A 10 -6.12 -6.90 -0.47
C PHE A 10 -7.17 -6.03 -1.15
N GLY A 11 -7.25 -5.93 -2.48
CA GLY A 11 -8.29 -5.14 -3.14
C GLY A 11 -9.73 -5.53 -2.75
N ILE A 12 -9.93 -6.77 -2.27
CA ILE A 12 -11.20 -7.26 -1.70
C ILE A 12 -11.33 -6.92 -0.19
N GLN A 13 -10.21 -6.69 0.49
CA GLN A 13 -10.12 -6.48 1.95
C GLN A 13 -9.91 -5.02 2.34
N ILE A 14 -9.53 -4.12 1.42
CA ILE A 14 -9.42 -2.69 1.67
C ILE A 14 -10.84 -2.11 1.73
N ASP A 15 -11.30 -1.85 2.94
CA ASP A 15 -12.53 -1.09 3.23
C ASP A 15 -12.10 0.24 3.86
N GLY A 16 -11.67 1.18 3.02
CA GLY A 16 -11.21 2.49 3.45
C GLY A 16 -9.88 2.47 4.23
N ASP A 17 -9.95 2.67 5.54
CA ASP A 17 -8.82 3.12 6.38
C ASP A 17 -7.92 2.01 6.94
N ASN A 18 -8.16 0.76 6.54
CA ASN A 18 -7.55 -0.41 7.18
C ASN A 18 -6.16 -0.81 6.65
N LEU A 19 -5.51 0.01 5.82
CA LEU A 19 -4.21 -0.33 5.22
C LEU A 19 -3.14 -0.62 6.28
N VAL A 20 -3.09 0.15 7.37
CA VAL A 20 -2.13 -0.06 8.47
C VAL A 20 -2.33 -1.43 9.13
N ASP A 21 -3.58 -1.84 9.35
CA ASP A 21 -3.90 -3.13 9.96
C ASP A 21 -3.58 -4.29 9.02
N LEU A 22 -3.82 -4.13 7.71
CA LEU A 22 -3.41 -5.11 6.70
C LEU A 22 -1.88 -5.32 6.69
N VAL A 23 -1.11 -4.23 6.77
CA VAL A 23 0.36 -4.30 6.87
C VAL A 23 0.80 -4.97 8.17
N ARG A 24 0.16 -4.63 9.30
CA ARG A 24 0.42 -5.28 10.60
C ARG A 24 0.15 -6.79 10.53
N ASN A 25 -0.97 -7.20 9.96
CA ASN A 25 -1.34 -8.60 9.79
C ASN A 25 -0.36 -9.35 8.88
N ALA A 26 0.10 -8.72 7.79
CA ALA A 26 1.10 -9.31 6.90
C ALA A 26 2.43 -9.52 7.64
N ARG A 27 2.89 -8.52 8.39
CA ARG A 27 4.08 -8.64 9.24
C ARG A 27 3.95 -9.77 10.26
N ASP A 28 2.82 -9.84 10.96
CA ASP A 28 2.59 -10.85 12.00
C ASP A 28 2.54 -12.27 11.43
N ARG A 29 2.21 -12.40 10.14
CA ARG A 29 2.32 -13.66 9.36
C ARG A 29 3.72 -13.93 8.79
N GLY A 30 4.69 -13.07 9.09
CA GLY A 30 6.10 -13.25 8.73
C GLY A 30 6.53 -12.56 7.43
N SER A 31 5.66 -11.78 6.78
CA SER A 31 6.05 -11.01 5.59
C SER A 31 7.15 -9.99 5.94
N LYS A 32 8.12 -9.84 5.03
CA LYS A 32 9.23 -8.86 5.16
C LYS A 32 9.20 -7.76 4.10
N HIS A 33 8.40 -7.96 3.06
CA HIS A 33 8.27 -7.05 1.93
C HIS A 33 6.79 -6.78 1.67
N ILE A 34 6.42 -5.52 1.50
CA ILE A 34 5.06 -5.09 1.22
C ILE A 34 5.03 -4.37 -0.13
N GLU A 35 4.15 -4.78 -1.04
CA GLU A 35 3.96 -4.10 -2.32
C GLU A 35 2.65 -3.31 -2.32
N LEU A 36 2.76 -1.99 -2.34
CA LEU A 36 1.66 -1.04 -2.40
C LEU A 36 1.28 -0.74 -3.85
N ARG A 37 -0.01 -0.56 -4.14
CA ARG A 37 -0.50 -0.20 -5.48
C ARG A 37 -1.43 1.01 -5.40
N GLN A 38 -1.12 2.06 -6.15
CA GLN A 38 -2.03 3.19 -6.36
C GLN A 38 -3.38 2.69 -6.87
N THR A 39 -4.46 3.32 -6.41
CA THR A 39 -5.88 2.91 -6.48
C THR A 39 -6.30 1.85 -5.44
N PHE A 40 -5.36 1.37 -4.63
CA PHE A 40 -5.57 0.43 -3.52
C PHE A 40 -4.70 0.81 -2.30
N LEU A 41 -4.68 2.09 -1.95
CA LEU A 41 -3.95 2.62 -0.78
C LEU A 41 -4.89 3.13 0.32
N GLY A 42 -6.21 3.02 0.12
CA GLY A 42 -7.21 3.48 1.07
C GLY A 42 -6.98 4.93 1.45
N ASP A 43 -6.80 5.17 2.74
CA ASP A 43 -6.62 6.51 3.29
C ASP A 43 -5.27 7.17 2.93
N CYS A 44 -4.31 6.41 2.41
CA CYS A 44 -3.02 6.90 1.89
C CYS A 44 -3.09 7.41 0.44
N GLU A 45 -4.27 7.57 -0.13
CA GLU A 45 -4.50 8.19 -1.43
C GLU A 45 -5.80 8.99 -1.46
N THR A 46 -5.91 9.91 -2.42
CA THR A 46 -7.11 10.71 -2.66
C THR A 46 -7.41 10.80 -4.15
N GLY A 47 -8.60 11.30 -4.48
CA GLY A 47 -9.07 11.41 -5.85
C GLY A 47 -9.87 10.19 -6.29
N THR A 48 -10.30 10.19 -7.55
CA THR A 48 -11.02 9.08 -8.20
C THR A 48 -10.70 9.10 -9.69
N GLY A 49 -10.85 7.97 -10.39
CA GLY A 49 -10.53 7.86 -11.82
C GLY A 49 -9.10 8.31 -12.14
N ASP A 50 -8.94 9.21 -13.11
CA ASP A 50 -7.62 9.76 -13.49
C ASP A 50 -7.01 10.69 -12.44
N GLY A 51 -7.80 11.08 -11.44
CA GLY A 51 -7.42 11.96 -10.35
C GLY A 51 -6.78 11.26 -9.15
N TRP A 52 -6.63 9.92 -9.16
CA TRP A 52 -6.00 9.20 -8.05
C TRP A 52 -4.58 9.70 -7.79
N ARG A 53 -4.28 10.13 -6.57
CA ARG A 53 -2.95 10.60 -6.15
C ARG A 53 -2.60 10.05 -4.78
N PRO A 54 -1.40 9.45 -4.60
CA PRO A 54 -0.94 9.06 -3.27
C PRO A 54 -0.74 10.27 -2.35
N VAL A 55 -1.13 10.14 -1.09
CA VAL A 55 -0.86 11.12 -0.04
C VAL A 55 0.51 10.81 0.58
N ILE A 56 1.55 11.48 0.08
CA ILE A 56 2.95 11.20 0.44
C ILE A 56 3.21 11.24 1.95
N CYS A 57 2.62 12.20 2.68
CA CYS A 57 2.79 12.28 4.13
C CYS A 57 2.26 11.04 4.85
N LYS A 58 1.07 10.54 4.45
CA LYS A 58 0.48 9.34 5.06
C LYS A 58 1.26 8.08 4.71
N LEU A 59 1.76 7.96 3.46
CA LEU A 59 2.67 6.88 3.07
C LEU A 59 3.96 6.89 3.89
N ARG A 60 4.55 8.06 4.15
CA ARG A 60 5.73 8.16 5.02
C ARG A 60 5.43 7.70 6.44
N MET A 61 4.29 8.10 7.01
CA MET A 61 3.87 7.63 8.34
C MET A 61 3.70 6.11 8.37
N LEU A 62 3.07 5.52 7.34
CA LEU A 62 2.93 4.07 7.21
C LEU A 62 4.30 3.39 7.23
N VAL A 63 5.22 3.80 6.36
CA VAL A 63 6.57 3.21 6.26
C VAL A 63 7.35 3.37 7.56
N SER A 64 7.29 4.55 8.18
CA SER A 64 7.96 4.82 9.47
C SER A 64 7.40 3.99 10.63
N GLY A 65 6.15 3.53 10.54
CA GLY A 65 5.52 2.66 11.55
C GLY A 65 6.00 1.20 11.50
N PHE A 66 6.69 0.78 10.44
CA PHE A 66 7.16 -0.59 10.23
C PHE A 66 8.61 -0.61 9.71
N PRO A 67 9.60 -0.13 10.50
CA PRO A 67 11.00 -0.02 10.06
C PRO A 67 11.65 -1.37 9.71
N GLU A 68 11.08 -2.48 10.15
CA GLU A 68 11.51 -3.86 9.87
C GLU A 68 11.03 -4.39 8.51
N LEU A 69 10.13 -3.67 7.83
CA LEU A 69 9.60 -4.02 6.52
C LEU A 69 10.22 -3.15 5.43
N SER A 70 10.32 -3.69 4.22
CA SER A 70 10.56 -2.88 3.03
C SER A 70 9.28 -2.70 2.23
N PHE A 71 9.16 -1.57 1.55
CA PHE A 71 7.99 -1.23 0.76
C PHE A 71 8.37 -0.96 -0.70
N ASN A 72 7.56 -1.46 -1.63
CA ASN A 72 7.51 -1.01 -3.01
C ASN A 72 6.19 -0.29 -3.25
N LEU A 73 6.18 0.69 -4.16
CA LEU A 73 4.97 1.38 -4.57
C LEU A 73 4.83 1.33 -6.10
N ALA A 74 3.81 0.63 -6.58
CA ALA A 74 3.40 0.66 -7.97
C ALA A 74 2.44 1.83 -8.19
N VAL A 75 2.89 2.83 -8.96
CA VAL A 75 2.07 3.98 -9.38
C VAL A 75 1.51 3.75 -10.78
N ALA A 76 0.24 4.10 -10.98
CA ALA A 76 -0.36 4.20 -12.30
C ALA A 76 0.11 5.52 -12.94
N LEU A 77 1.14 5.44 -13.79
CA LEU A 77 1.44 6.51 -14.73
C LEU A 77 0.59 6.28 -15.99
N PRO A 78 -0.13 7.29 -16.51
CA PRO A 78 -0.66 7.21 -17.86
C PRO A 78 0.56 7.19 -18.80
N CYS A 79 0.97 6.01 -19.25
CA CYS A 79 2.18 5.87 -20.06
C CYS A 79 1.93 5.86 -21.56
N LEU A 80 0.67 5.89 -22.01
CA LEU A 80 0.26 6.09 -23.41
C LEU A 80 -1.16 6.69 -23.43
N SER A 81 -1.27 8.01 -23.54
CA SER A 81 -2.50 8.70 -23.93
C SER A 81 -2.55 8.87 -25.44
#